data_AF-A0A946JA39-F1
#
_entry.id   AF-A0A946JA39-F1
#
_cell.length_a   1.000
_cell.length_b   1.000
_cell.length_c   1.000
_cell.angle_alpha   90.00
_cell.angle_beta   90.00
_cell.angle_gamma   90.00
#
_symmetry.space_group_name_H-M   'P 1'
#
loop_
_entity.id
_entity.type
_entity.pdbx_description
1 polymer ?
#
loop_
_entity_poly.entity_id
_entity_poly.type
_entity_poly.pdbx_seq_one_letter_code
_entity_poly.pdbx_strand_id
1 'polypeptide(L)'
;MSQEKPGQFPFTRGIYPEMYQQRLWTMRQYAGFTSAEESNARYKYLLKNGVNGLSVAFDLPTQIGYDSDHDMSLGEVGKVGVPISTLQNMETLFEGISLDQVSTSMTINATAPILLALYIATAEKQGVSAEKLRGTIQNDILKEYVARGTYIYPPSPSMRLVTDVFEFCASHVPKWNTISISGYHIREAGSTVEQELA
;
A
#
# COMPACT_ATOMS: atom_id res chain seq x y z
N MET A 1 39.57 -0.25 9.78
CA MET A 1 38.20 -0.71 9.42
C MET A 1 37.23 0.32 9.98
N SER A 2 36.38 0.92 9.14
CA SER A 2 35.50 2.02 9.57
C SER A 2 34.59 1.57 10.72
N GLN A 3 34.43 2.43 11.72
CA GLN A 3 33.62 2.20 12.92
C GLN A 3 32.11 2.31 12.64
N GLU A 4 31.64 1.83 11.49
CA GLU A 4 30.22 1.93 11.16
C GLU A 4 29.39 1.05 12.09
N LYS A 5 28.40 1.67 12.71
CA LYS A 5 27.43 1.05 13.62
C LYS A 5 26.03 1.08 13.00
N PRO A 6 25.22 0.02 13.18
CA PRO A 6 23.81 0.07 12.81
C PRO A 6 23.09 1.20 13.56
N GLY A 7 22.08 1.80 12.94
CA GLY A 7 21.36 2.95 13.50
C GLY A 7 22.11 4.29 13.43
N GLN A 8 23.26 4.35 12.75
CA GLN A 8 24.04 5.58 12.56
C GLN A 8 24.32 5.81 11.07
N PHE A 9 24.25 7.06 10.64
CA PHE A 9 24.60 7.45 9.27
C PHE A 9 26.03 6.96 8.93
N PRO A 10 26.27 6.36 7.75
CA PRO A 10 25.40 6.30 6.56
C PRO A 10 24.44 5.10 6.49
N PHE A 11 24.18 4.41 7.61
CA PHE A 11 23.25 3.28 7.75
C PHE A 11 23.56 2.04 6.90
N THR A 12 24.79 1.91 6.38
CA THR A 12 25.26 0.73 5.63
C THR A 12 24.96 -0.59 6.35
N ARG A 13 24.98 -0.57 7.69
CA ARG A 13 24.79 -1.76 8.55
C ARG A 13 23.37 -1.94 9.07
N GLY A 14 22.42 -1.09 8.65
CA GLY A 14 21.02 -1.11 9.08
C GLY A 14 20.57 0.20 9.73
N ILE A 15 19.26 0.46 9.65
CA ILE A 15 18.63 1.71 10.09
C ILE A 15 18.33 1.76 11.60
N TYR A 16 18.37 0.62 12.30
CA TYR A 16 18.12 0.53 13.74
C TYR A 16 19.35 -0.06 14.46
N PRO A 17 19.71 0.37 15.68
CA PRO A 17 20.93 -0.12 16.33
C PRO A 17 20.92 -1.62 16.65
N GLU A 18 19.78 -2.16 17.07
CA GLU A 18 19.65 -3.57 17.47
C GLU A 18 19.07 -4.47 16.36
N MET A 19 18.54 -3.87 15.28
CA MET A 19 17.92 -4.57 14.15
C MET A 19 17.05 -5.78 14.60
N TYR A 20 17.37 -6.97 14.09
CA TYR A 20 16.62 -8.20 14.32
C TYR A 20 16.87 -8.83 15.70
N GLN A 21 17.82 -8.32 16.49
CA GLN A 21 17.97 -8.74 17.89
C GLN A 21 16.82 -8.21 18.74
N GLN A 22 16.31 -7.01 18.42
CA GLN A 22 15.17 -6.42 19.12
C GLN A 22 13.84 -6.74 18.43
N ARG A 23 13.78 -6.64 17.10
CA ARG A 23 12.53 -6.82 16.34
C ARG A 23 12.79 -7.41 14.96
N LEU A 24 12.18 -8.56 14.67
CA LEU A 24 12.20 -9.15 13.33
C LEU A 24 11.53 -8.23 12.30
N TRP A 25 11.83 -8.43 11.02
CA TRP A 25 11.09 -7.75 9.95
C TRP A 25 9.61 -8.13 10.00
N THR A 26 8.76 -7.23 9.50
CA THR A 26 7.33 -7.54 9.41
C THR A 26 7.11 -8.59 8.32
N MET A 27 6.63 -9.77 8.70
CA MET A 27 6.10 -10.74 7.74
C MET A 27 4.80 -10.18 7.19
N ARG A 28 4.80 -9.81 5.91
CA ARG A 28 3.68 -9.13 5.25
C ARG A 28 3.41 -9.80 3.91
N GLN A 29 2.37 -10.63 3.86
CA GLN A 29 1.99 -11.33 2.64
C GLN A 29 1.09 -10.43 1.77
N TYR A 30 1.46 -10.33 0.49
CA TYR A 30 0.62 -9.71 -0.53
C TYR A 30 -0.57 -10.62 -0.84
N ALA A 31 -1.78 -10.11 -0.63
CA ALA A 31 -3.02 -10.87 -0.78
C ALA A 31 -4.19 -9.98 -1.17
N GLY A 32 -5.09 -10.54 -1.98
CA GLY A 32 -6.31 -9.93 -2.49
C GLY A 32 -6.66 -10.63 -3.78
N PHE A 33 -7.84 -11.24 -3.87
CA PHE A 33 -8.31 -11.91 -5.08
C PHE A 33 -9.84 -12.07 -5.03
N THR A 34 -10.46 -12.11 -6.21
CA THR A 34 -11.91 -12.29 -6.41
C THR A 34 -12.76 -11.15 -5.85
N SER A 35 -13.08 -11.16 -4.55
CA SER A 35 -14.02 -10.24 -3.91
C SER A 35 -13.50 -9.73 -2.57
N ALA A 36 -14.18 -8.71 -2.03
CA ALA A 36 -13.86 -8.15 -0.73
C ALA A 36 -14.06 -9.19 0.40
N GLU A 37 -15.09 -10.03 0.31
CA GLU A 37 -15.41 -11.09 1.27
C GLU A 37 -14.35 -12.20 1.27
N GLU A 38 -13.97 -12.69 0.09
CA GLU A 38 -12.93 -13.73 -0.03
C GLU A 38 -11.56 -13.21 0.42
N SER A 39 -11.24 -11.96 0.07
CA SER A 39 -10.02 -11.28 0.52
C SER A 39 -10.02 -11.06 2.03
N ASN A 40 -11.15 -10.66 2.64
CA ASN A 40 -11.31 -10.54 4.08
C ASN A 40 -11.08 -11.89 4.79
N ALA A 41 -11.71 -12.96 4.29
CA ALA A 41 -11.52 -14.31 4.82
C ALA A 41 -10.05 -14.74 4.76
N ARG A 42 -9.36 -14.41 3.66
CA ARG A 42 -7.92 -14.64 3.52
C ARG A 42 -7.10 -13.83 4.52
N TYR A 43 -7.44 -12.56 4.76
CA TYR A 43 -6.76 -11.72 5.74
C TYR A 43 -6.91 -12.27 7.16
N LYS A 44 -8.13 -12.64 7.57
CA LYS A 44 -8.38 -13.30 8.86
C LYS A 44 -7.58 -14.60 9.00
N TYR A 45 -7.49 -15.41 7.94
CA TYR A 45 -6.65 -16.60 7.93
C TYR A 45 -5.16 -16.26 8.15
N LEU A 46 -4.62 -15.26 7.45
CA LEU A 46 -3.22 -14.86 7.58
C LEU A 46 -2.91 -14.35 8.99
N LEU A 47 -3.76 -13.47 9.54
CA LEU A 47 -3.63 -12.94 10.89
C LEU A 47 -3.65 -14.07 11.94
N LYS A 48 -4.58 -15.03 11.81
CA LYS A 48 -4.67 -16.20 12.69
C LYS A 48 -3.40 -17.07 12.65
N ASN A 49 -2.67 -17.06 11.53
CA ASN A 49 -1.42 -17.82 11.35
C ASN A 49 -0.16 -16.98 11.63
N GLY A 50 -0.28 -15.86 12.35
CA GLY A 50 0.87 -15.10 12.87
C GLY A 50 1.44 -14.05 11.92
N VAL A 51 0.73 -13.72 10.83
CA VAL A 51 1.06 -12.54 10.01
C VAL A 51 0.66 -11.29 10.80
N ASN A 52 1.61 -10.35 10.96
CA ASN A 52 1.42 -9.16 11.79
C ASN A 52 1.14 -7.89 10.96
N GLY A 53 1.05 -8.02 9.63
CA GLY A 53 0.67 -6.93 8.73
C GLY A 53 0.07 -7.44 7.43
N LEU A 54 -0.92 -6.73 6.92
CA LEU A 54 -1.62 -7.07 5.68
C LEU A 54 -1.02 -6.30 4.50
N SER A 55 -1.01 -6.88 3.31
CA SER A 55 -0.71 -6.14 2.08
C SER A 55 -1.79 -6.42 1.05
N VAL A 56 -2.51 -5.37 0.67
CA VAL A 56 -3.70 -5.42 -0.18
C VAL A 56 -3.29 -5.31 -1.64
N ALA A 57 -3.68 -6.31 -2.42
CA ALA A 57 -3.62 -6.32 -3.87
C ALA A 57 -4.98 -5.90 -4.45
N PHE A 58 -5.02 -4.83 -5.24
CA PHE A 58 -6.25 -4.37 -5.90
C PHE A 58 -6.33 -4.89 -7.33
N ASP A 59 -7.54 -5.06 -7.85
CA ASP A 59 -7.72 -5.43 -9.25
C ASP A 59 -7.29 -4.32 -10.21
N LEU A 60 -7.24 -4.62 -11.52
CA LEU A 60 -6.80 -3.63 -12.50
C LEU A 60 -7.75 -2.43 -12.58
N PRO A 61 -9.10 -2.58 -12.66
CA PRO A 61 -10.05 -1.46 -12.65
C PRO A 61 -9.83 -0.48 -11.49
N THR A 62 -9.72 -0.98 -10.26
CA THR A 62 -9.46 -0.15 -9.07
C THR A 62 -8.14 0.62 -9.17
N GLN A 63 -7.11 0.00 -9.75
CA GLN A 63 -5.80 0.64 -9.93
C GLN A 63 -5.83 1.79 -10.94
N ILE A 64 -6.63 1.67 -12.00
CA ILE A 64 -6.73 2.66 -13.09
C ILE A 64 -7.98 3.53 -13.00
N GLY A 65 -8.70 3.49 -11.88
CA GLY A 65 -9.76 4.44 -11.55
C GLY A 65 -11.11 4.18 -12.22
N TYR A 66 -11.41 2.93 -12.55
CA TYR A 66 -12.73 2.53 -13.03
C TYR A 66 -13.51 1.77 -11.97
N ASP A 67 -14.82 2.02 -11.95
CA ASP A 67 -15.77 1.20 -11.21
C ASP A 67 -15.97 -0.16 -11.87
N SER A 68 -16.47 -1.13 -11.09
CA SER A 68 -16.61 -2.52 -11.54
C SER A 68 -17.62 -2.70 -12.68
N ASP A 69 -18.56 -1.76 -12.84
CA ASP A 69 -19.59 -1.75 -13.89
C ASP A 69 -19.21 -0.92 -15.13
N HIS A 70 -18.03 -0.30 -15.13
CA HIS A 70 -17.53 0.44 -16.28
C HIS A 70 -17.14 -0.51 -17.44
N ASP A 71 -17.41 -0.13 -18.68
CA ASP A 71 -17.14 -0.98 -19.87
C ASP A 71 -15.68 -1.45 -19.96
N MET A 72 -14.72 -0.59 -19.58
CA MET A 72 -13.28 -0.91 -19.54
C MET A 72 -12.90 -1.94 -18.46
N SER A 73 -13.78 -2.22 -17.51
CA SER A 73 -13.54 -3.16 -16.41
C SER A 73 -13.91 -4.61 -16.78
N LEU A 74 -14.63 -4.81 -17.89
CA LEU A 74 -15.14 -6.10 -18.29
C LEU A 74 -14.03 -7.15 -18.41
N GLY A 75 -14.14 -8.23 -17.63
CA GLY A 75 -13.17 -9.34 -17.64
C GLY A 75 -11.93 -9.13 -16.75
N GLU A 76 -11.78 -7.96 -16.12
CA GLU A 76 -10.65 -7.64 -15.24
C GLU A 76 -11.04 -7.46 -13.77
N VAL A 77 -12.34 -7.31 -13.48
CA VAL A 77 -12.87 -7.21 -12.10
C VAL A 77 -12.48 -8.44 -11.28
N GLY A 78 -11.80 -8.22 -10.15
CA GLY A 78 -11.42 -9.29 -9.21
C GLY A 78 -10.34 -10.27 -9.68
N LYS A 79 -9.84 -10.14 -10.92
CA LYS A 79 -8.96 -11.14 -11.56
C LYS A 79 -7.55 -11.18 -10.98
N VAL A 80 -6.99 -10.00 -10.67
CA VAL A 80 -5.60 -9.83 -10.19
C VAL A 80 -5.51 -9.21 -8.80
N GLY A 81 -6.65 -8.99 -8.15
CA GLY A 81 -6.73 -8.34 -6.85
C GLY A 81 -8.19 -8.16 -6.40
N VAL A 82 -8.39 -7.49 -5.28
CA VAL A 82 -9.73 -7.15 -4.79
C VAL A 82 -10.32 -5.95 -5.54
N PRO A 83 -11.59 -6.02 -5.99
CA PRO A 83 -12.31 -4.88 -6.55
C PRO A 83 -12.78 -3.94 -5.44
N ILE A 84 -12.48 -2.64 -5.55
CA ILE A 84 -12.98 -1.60 -4.63
C ILE A 84 -13.51 -0.42 -5.45
N SER A 85 -14.83 -0.34 -5.56
CA SER A 85 -15.52 0.79 -6.22
C SER A 85 -16.21 1.72 -5.21
N THR A 86 -16.45 1.24 -3.99
CA THR A 86 -17.23 1.96 -2.97
C THR A 86 -16.63 1.83 -1.57
N LEU A 87 -17.09 2.68 -0.65
CA LEU A 87 -16.77 2.57 0.77
C LEU A 87 -17.24 1.22 1.34
N GLN A 88 -18.40 0.72 0.93
CA GLN A 88 -18.95 -0.56 1.37
C GLN A 88 -18.03 -1.73 1.02
N ASN A 89 -17.33 -1.69 -0.13
CA ASN A 89 -16.35 -2.73 -0.46
C ASN A 89 -15.15 -2.68 0.50
N MET A 90 -14.67 -1.49 0.86
CA MET A 90 -13.58 -1.32 1.83
C MET A 90 -14.00 -1.77 3.25
N GLU A 91 -15.23 -1.46 3.66
CA GLU A 91 -15.82 -1.93 4.91
C GLU A 91 -15.87 -3.46 4.97
N THR A 92 -16.33 -4.09 3.89
CA THR A 92 -16.38 -5.55 3.76
C THR A 92 -14.99 -6.17 3.81
N LEU A 93 -14.03 -5.56 3.11
CA LEU A 93 -12.63 -6.02 3.06
C LEU A 93 -12.00 -6.10 4.46
N PHE A 94 -12.35 -5.16 5.35
CA PHE A 94 -11.81 -5.08 6.70
C PHE A 94 -12.81 -5.44 7.81
N GLU A 95 -13.95 -6.05 7.46
CA GLU A 95 -14.95 -6.44 8.44
C GLU A 95 -14.34 -7.40 9.48
N GLY A 96 -14.49 -7.07 10.77
CA GLY A 96 -13.94 -7.86 11.87
C GLY A 96 -12.40 -7.82 11.99
N ILE A 97 -11.73 -6.89 11.32
CA ILE A 97 -10.30 -6.62 11.47
C ILE A 97 -10.14 -5.20 12.04
N SER A 98 -9.58 -5.10 13.25
CA SER A 98 -9.37 -3.81 13.93
C SER A 98 -8.21 -3.04 13.30
N LEU A 99 -8.51 -1.94 12.62
CA LEU A 99 -7.52 -1.18 11.83
C LEU A 99 -6.47 -0.43 12.68
N ASP A 100 -6.68 -0.29 13.99
CA ASP A 100 -5.69 0.23 14.94
C ASP A 100 -4.69 -0.83 15.44
N GLN A 101 -5.00 -2.12 15.25
CA GLN A 101 -4.16 -3.24 15.71
C GLN A 101 -3.32 -3.88 14.61
N VAL A 102 -3.68 -3.64 13.34
CA VAL A 102 -3.00 -4.23 12.19
C VAL A 102 -2.36 -3.13 11.35
N SER A 103 -1.11 -3.36 10.93
CA SER A 103 -0.50 -2.48 9.93
C SER A 103 -0.91 -2.93 8.53
N THR A 104 -1.43 -2.01 7.71
CA THR A 104 -1.90 -2.33 6.35
C THR A 104 -1.06 -1.63 5.30
N SER A 105 -0.58 -2.39 4.31
CA SER A 105 0.04 -1.87 3.10
C SER A 105 -0.96 -1.95 1.96
N MET A 106 -1.06 -0.93 1.14
CA MET A 106 -1.93 -0.87 -0.04
C MET A 106 -1.06 -0.62 -1.27
N THR A 107 -0.95 -1.63 -2.15
CA THR A 107 -0.18 -1.52 -3.40
C THR A 107 -1.03 -0.80 -4.45
N ILE A 108 -1.13 0.52 -4.29
CA ILE A 108 -1.97 1.39 -5.09
C ILE A 108 -1.24 2.71 -5.38
N ASN A 109 -1.45 3.26 -6.59
CA ASN A 109 -0.67 4.41 -7.08
C ASN A 109 -1.57 5.53 -7.60
N ALA A 110 -2.04 5.47 -8.85
CA ALA A 110 -2.82 6.58 -9.43
C ALA A 110 -4.10 6.92 -8.65
N THR A 111 -4.74 5.92 -8.03
CA THR A 111 -5.91 6.08 -7.15
C THR A 111 -5.56 6.09 -5.66
N ALA A 112 -4.29 6.12 -5.27
CA ALA A 112 -3.86 6.03 -3.88
C ALA A 112 -4.52 7.05 -2.93
N PRO A 113 -4.73 8.33 -3.29
CA PRO A 113 -5.45 9.27 -2.43
C PRO A 113 -6.89 8.81 -2.13
N ILE A 114 -7.57 8.24 -3.13
CA ILE A 114 -8.96 7.76 -3.00
C ILE A 114 -9.01 6.54 -2.08
N LEU A 115 -8.16 5.54 -2.32
CA LEU A 115 -8.16 4.32 -1.51
C LEU A 115 -7.72 4.61 -0.07
N LEU A 116 -6.81 5.56 0.15
CA LEU A 116 -6.48 6.03 1.49
C LEU A 116 -7.68 6.69 2.18
N ALA A 117 -8.44 7.54 1.47
CA ALA A 117 -9.65 8.16 2.02
C ALA A 117 -10.71 7.11 2.40
N LEU A 118 -10.95 6.10 1.54
CA LEU A 118 -11.87 5.00 1.85
C LEU A 118 -11.40 4.18 3.05
N TYR A 119 -10.10 3.94 3.18
CA TYR A 119 -9.51 3.23 4.31
C TYR A 119 -9.68 4.01 5.63
N ILE A 120 -9.45 5.33 5.60
CA ILE A 120 -9.67 6.20 6.77
C ILE A 120 -11.15 6.22 7.17
N ALA A 121 -12.06 6.43 6.21
CA ALA A 121 -13.50 6.43 6.49
C ALA A 121 -13.98 5.07 7.06
N THR A 122 -13.41 3.96 6.58
CA THR A 122 -13.66 2.62 7.13
C THR A 122 -13.21 2.52 8.58
N ALA A 123 -12.02 3.05 8.91
CA ALA A 123 -11.53 3.10 10.29
C ALA A 123 -12.41 3.96 11.20
N GLU A 124 -12.85 5.13 10.73
CA GLU A 124 -13.72 6.02 11.48
C GLU A 124 -15.06 5.36 11.81
N LYS A 125 -15.64 4.59 10.87
CA LYS A 125 -16.86 3.79 11.13
C LYS A 125 -16.64 2.64 12.12
N GLN A 126 -15.40 2.16 12.28
CA GLN A 126 -15.02 1.23 13.35
C GLN A 126 -14.75 1.94 14.69
N GLY A 127 -14.84 3.27 14.76
CA GLY A 127 -14.49 4.06 15.95
C GLY A 127 -12.98 4.25 16.14
N VAL A 128 -12.17 4.02 15.10
CA VAL A 128 -10.71 4.20 15.11
C VAL A 128 -10.37 5.56 14.50
N SER A 129 -9.70 6.42 15.26
CA SER A 129 -9.20 7.69 14.75
C SER A 129 -8.02 7.50 13.78
N ALA A 130 -7.92 8.38 12.78
CA ALA A 130 -6.88 8.33 11.76
C ALA A 130 -5.44 8.33 12.35
N GLU A 131 -5.21 9.02 13.48
CA GLU A 131 -3.92 9.06 14.18
C GLU A 131 -3.41 7.71 14.72
N LYS A 132 -4.32 6.73 14.84
CA LYS A 132 -3.97 5.36 15.25
C LYS A 132 -3.57 4.48 14.08
N LEU A 133 -3.92 4.85 12.85
CA LEU A 133 -3.68 4.04 11.67
C LEU A 133 -2.19 3.93 11.36
N ARG A 134 -1.73 2.71 11.13
CA ARG A 134 -0.34 2.43 10.75
C ARG A 134 -0.36 1.68 9.44
N GLY A 135 0.40 2.14 8.46
CA GLY A 135 0.32 1.52 7.15
C GLY A 135 1.18 2.21 6.11
N THR A 136 0.98 1.80 4.88
CA THR A 136 1.70 2.32 3.72
C THR A 136 0.77 2.31 2.52
N ILE A 137 0.75 3.38 1.74
CA ILE A 137 0.31 3.33 0.34
C ILE A 137 1.56 3.33 -0.54
N GLN A 138 1.51 2.67 -1.71
CA GLN A 138 2.67 2.68 -2.61
C GLN A 138 2.92 4.09 -3.16
N ASN A 139 1.90 4.74 -3.73
CA ASN A 139 1.89 6.16 -4.09
C ASN A 139 3.12 6.65 -4.89
N ASP A 140 3.78 5.74 -5.62
CA ASP A 140 4.95 6.04 -6.44
C ASP A 140 4.50 6.11 -7.90
N ILE A 141 4.11 7.31 -8.32
CA ILE A 141 3.54 7.50 -9.65
C ILE A 141 4.60 7.56 -10.75
N LEU A 142 5.87 7.84 -10.44
CA LEU A 142 6.93 7.97 -11.44
C LEU A 142 7.26 6.62 -12.07
N LYS A 143 7.39 5.57 -11.25
CA LYS A 143 7.61 4.21 -11.75
C LYS A 143 6.43 3.65 -12.57
N GLU A 144 5.24 4.21 -12.44
CA GLU A 144 4.10 3.84 -13.29
C GLU A 144 4.35 4.20 -14.75
N TYR A 145 4.93 5.37 -15.04
CA TYR A 145 5.23 5.77 -16.42
C TYR A 145 6.41 5.00 -17.02
N VAL A 146 7.36 4.58 -16.18
CA VAL A 146 8.61 3.95 -16.63
C VAL A 146 8.47 2.43 -16.80
N ALA A 147 7.73 1.75 -15.92
CA ALA A 147 7.78 0.29 -15.84
C ALA A 147 6.41 -0.40 -15.65
N ARG A 148 5.46 0.19 -14.92
CA ARG A 148 4.27 -0.55 -14.44
C ARG A 148 2.98 -0.28 -15.20
N GLY A 149 2.78 0.93 -15.73
CA GLY A 149 1.71 1.26 -16.67
C GLY A 149 0.31 1.54 -16.09
N THR A 150 0.14 1.65 -14.77
CA THR A 150 -1.18 1.89 -14.14
C THR A 150 -1.41 3.36 -13.75
N TYR A 151 -0.97 4.30 -14.60
CA TYR A 151 -1.21 5.73 -14.42
C TYR A 151 -2.56 6.17 -15.02
N ILE A 152 -3.13 7.27 -14.51
CA ILE A 152 -4.40 7.85 -15.00
C ILE A 152 -4.16 9.24 -15.60
N TYR A 153 -3.51 10.12 -14.83
CA TYR A 153 -3.30 11.52 -15.22
C TYR A 153 -1.90 11.72 -15.81
N PRO A 154 -1.63 12.85 -16.50
CA PRO A 154 -0.26 13.23 -16.87
C PRO A 154 0.67 13.39 -15.65
N PRO A 155 2.01 13.40 -15.84
CA PRO A 155 2.97 13.43 -14.73
C PRO A 155 2.80 14.57 -13.72
N SER A 156 2.55 15.81 -14.18
CA SER A 156 2.43 16.97 -13.29
C SER A 156 1.24 16.90 -12.31
N PRO A 157 -0.02 16.71 -12.75
CA PRO A 157 -1.14 16.55 -11.82
C PRO A 157 -1.02 15.29 -10.95
N SER A 158 -0.47 14.21 -11.51
CA SER A 158 -0.16 13.00 -10.75
C SER A 158 0.81 13.26 -9.58
N MET A 159 1.89 14.01 -9.82
CA MET A 159 2.84 14.38 -8.78
C MET A 159 2.23 15.30 -7.71
N ARG A 160 1.31 16.19 -8.11
CA ARG A 160 0.55 17.01 -7.16
C ARG A 160 -0.25 16.12 -6.19
N LEU A 161 -0.97 15.11 -6.69
CA LEU A 161 -1.73 14.19 -5.83
C LEU A 161 -0.83 13.46 -4.83
N VAL A 162 0.37 13.04 -5.26
CA VAL A 162 1.36 12.44 -4.36
C VAL A 162 1.73 13.41 -3.23
N THR A 163 2.03 14.67 -3.54
CA THR A 163 2.40 15.68 -2.53
C THR A 163 1.23 16.08 -1.63
N ASP A 164 0.00 16.15 -2.15
CA ASP A 164 -1.19 16.45 -1.35
C ASP A 164 -1.40 15.34 -0.29
N VAL A 165 -1.11 14.08 -0.62
CA VAL A 165 -1.14 12.99 0.36
C VAL A 165 -0.05 13.13 1.42
N PHE A 166 1.13 13.65 1.06
CA PHE A 166 2.20 13.90 2.03
C PHE A 166 1.77 14.94 3.06
N GLU A 167 1.25 16.06 2.59
CA GLU A 167 0.76 17.15 3.44
C GLU A 167 -0.38 16.69 4.35
N PHE A 168 -1.35 15.97 3.78
CA PHE A 168 -2.50 15.46 4.53
C PHE A 168 -2.07 14.49 5.65
N CYS A 169 -1.23 13.50 5.33
CA CYS A 169 -0.81 12.49 6.31
C CYS A 169 0.09 13.07 7.40
N ALA A 170 0.92 14.07 7.08
CA ALA A 170 1.78 14.73 8.06
C ALA A 170 0.98 15.34 9.23
N SER A 171 -0.24 15.79 8.97
CA SER A 171 -1.11 16.44 9.96
C SER A 171 -2.21 15.53 10.52
N HIS A 172 -2.77 14.61 9.72
CA HIS A 172 -3.96 13.84 10.09
C HIS A 172 -3.71 12.35 10.32
N VAL A 173 -2.67 11.78 9.70
CA VAL A 173 -2.35 10.34 9.75
C VAL A 173 -0.86 10.11 10.03
N PRO A 174 -0.31 10.65 11.12
CA PRO A 174 1.15 10.80 11.33
C PRO A 174 1.94 9.48 11.41
N LYS A 175 1.27 8.34 11.54
CA LYS A 175 1.90 7.00 11.57
C LYS A 175 1.82 6.28 10.21
N TRP A 176 1.34 6.95 9.17
CA TRP A 176 1.22 6.43 7.82
C TRP A 176 2.50 6.70 7.02
N ASN A 177 3.02 5.67 6.36
CA ASN A 177 4.07 5.83 5.36
C ASN A 177 3.40 6.27 4.05
N THR A 178 3.64 7.51 3.65
CA THR A 178 2.91 8.18 2.57
C THR A 178 3.32 7.75 1.16
N ILE A 179 4.45 7.05 1.04
CA ILE A 179 5.00 6.54 -0.20
C ILE A 179 5.90 5.33 0.07
N SER A 180 5.96 4.43 -0.89
CA SER A 180 6.96 3.38 -1.00
C SER A 180 7.68 3.54 -2.34
N ILE A 181 8.79 4.28 -2.35
CA ILE A 181 9.62 4.47 -3.56
C ILE A 181 10.15 3.11 -4.00
N SER A 182 9.85 2.71 -5.25
CA SER A 182 9.88 1.31 -5.65
C SER A 182 10.80 1.02 -6.84
N GLY A 183 11.94 0.38 -6.56
CA GLY A 183 12.82 -0.22 -7.59
C GLY A 183 12.30 -1.55 -8.17
N TYR A 184 11.50 -2.31 -7.39
CA TYR A 184 11.03 -3.65 -7.74
C TYR A 184 10.44 -3.76 -9.16
N HIS A 185 9.53 -2.85 -9.54
CA HIS A 185 8.88 -2.92 -10.86
C HIS A 185 9.84 -2.57 -12.00
N ILE A 186 10.80 -1.69 -11.75
CA ILE A 186 11.83 -1.31 -12.73
C ILE A 186 12.75 -2.52 -12.99
N ARG A 187 13.09 -3.25 -11.91
CA ARG A 187 13.84 -4.51 -11.99
C ARG A 187 13.07 -5.60 -12.73
N GLU A 188 11.80 -5.82 -12.41
CA GLU A 188 10.94 -6.80 -13.09
C GLU A 188 10.72 -6.45 -14.57
N ALA A 189 10.78 -5.16 -14.94
CA ALA A 189 10.76 -4.70 -16.33
C ALA A 189 12.09 -4.92 -17.06
N GLY A 190 13.14 -5.39 -16.38
CA GLY A 190 14.41 -5.82 -16.98
C GLY A 190 15.62 -4.93 -16.69
N SER A 191 15.57 -4.03 -15.69
CA SER A 191 16.72 -3.19 -15.36
C SER A 191 17.88 -3.96 -14.71
N THR A 192 19.10 -3.43 -14.83
CA THR A 192 20.25 -3.89 -14.02
C THR A 192 20.13 -3.43 -12.56
N VAL A 193 21.01 -3.91 -11.68
CA VAL A 193 20.97 -3.55 -10.24
C VAL A 193 21.37 -2.09 -10.07
N GLU A 194 22.32 -1.62 -10.87
CA GLU A 194 22.77 -0.23 -10.91
C GLU A 194 21.66 0.71 -11.36
N GLN A 195 20.86 0.28 -12.35
CA GLN A 195 19.70 1.05 -12.83
C GLN A 195 18.53 1.07 -11.84
N GLU A 196 18.33 -0.01 -11.07
CA GLU A 196 17.31 -0.04 -10.02
C GLU A 196 17.68 0.90 -8.85
N LEU A 197 18.97 1.02 -8.56
CA LEU A 197 19.49 1.82 -7.44
C LEU A 197 19.62 3.32 -7.75
N ALA A 198 19.91 3.68 -9.01
CA ALA A 198 20.14 5.06 -9.46
C ALA A 198 18.85 5.89 -9.54
#